data_AF-M5C3S7-F1
#
_entry.id   AF-M5C3S7-F1
#
_cell.length_a   1.000
_cell.length_b   1.000
_cell.length_c   1.000
_cell.angle_alpha   90.00
_cell.angle_beta   90.00
_cell.angle_gamma   90.00
#
_symmetry.space_group_name_H-M   'P 1'
#
loop_
_entity.id
_entity.type
_entity.pdbx_description
1 polymer ?
#
loop_
_entity_poly.entity_id
_entity_poly.type
_entity_poly.pdbx_seq_one_letter_code
_entity_poly.pdbx_strand_id
1 'polypeptide(L)'
;MTTSVPPYSRVASVFSILFRAGCYIFFRIIPGRVAPPALLTFYSVYALAYWLGGRQVPALDKARLEEAKEKQAKANGNGHTNDTPTIPRYRDTDNAPGTTMIFTLPSSSRMLRRISFVFNSILLFMTFDYVSKPHFQPASDLQFARVGAVDSTSAKIALRYPAPPDPSTTAASTATATRSAPTPTPSIIEVIQDAVDGLLPEITLPAAVEELLTPTPTPRTTSLRIQWRHAGLTSGTLESVWTDGPTVEMTESRDWVGMVKLTGLQASTDYEYRLVELDGTLWSSPESTLSFRTTPDSRLAGGSHFRFVSTSCVIPNFPYSVFAESTHVKGFDLLANHIFPAKPQAEDKPSKIQEDPVEAPVEEESPEPTQEEVLESNTPTYTVIDATPSPLDNQQVPLVSTEAPTEAPSKPAPAIEFLMMMGDFIYADVPYYFGDTIQAYRRLYRRVYASKSFRSIYERLPTYNIYDDHEFIVSTGIL
;
A
#
# COMPACT_ATOMS: atom_id res chain seq x y z
N MET A 1 11.40 -57.47 -9.91
CA MET A 1 12.45 -56.56 -10.40
C MET A 1 11.93 -55.13 -10.41
N THR A 2 12.81 -54.12 -10.31
CA THR A 2 12.54 -52.67 -10.49
C THR A 2 11.23 -52.11 -9.93
N THR A 3 11.31 -51.54 -8.72
CA THR A 3 10.24 -50.80 -8.00
C THR A 3 9.93 -49.41 -8.60
N SER A 4 10.12 -49.23 -9.91
CA SER A 4 10.10 -47.91 -10.55
C SER A 4 8.68 -47.38 -10.78
N VAL A 5 8.22 -46.54 -9.84
CA VAL A 5 7.28 -45.44 -10.14
C VAL A 5 7.67 -44.77 -11.47
N PRO A 6 6.73 -44.46 -12.38
CA PRO A 6 7.06 -43.91 -13.69
C PRO A 6 7.94 -42.65 -13.64
N PRO A 7 8.93 -42.50 -14.54
CA PRO A 7 9.94 -41.45 -14.45
C PRO A 7 9.32 -40.04 -14.45
N TYR A 8 8.33 -39.80 -15.32
CA TYR A 8 7.59 -38.54 -15.38
C TYR A 8 6.87 -38.20 -14.06
N SER A 9 6.39 -39.21 -13.31
CA SER A 9 5.77 -38.97 -12.01
C SER A 9 6.78 -38.53 -10.95
N ARG A 10 8.02 -39.07 -10.99
CA ARG A 10 9.12 -38.62 -10.13
C ARG A 10 9.53 -37.18 -10.46
N VAL A 11 9.69 -36.87 -11.75
CA VAL A 11 9.99 -35.51 -12.25
C VAL A 11 8.91 -34.52 -11.80
N ALA A 12 7.62 -34.87 -11.95
CA ALA A 12 6.52 -34.03 -11.50
C ALA A 12 6.57 -33.76 -9.98
N SER A 13 6.80 -34.77 -9.13
CA SER A 13 6.95 -34.56 -7.68
C SER A 13 8.14 -33.63 -7.36
N VAL A 14 9.32 -33.87 -7.93
CA VAL A 14 10.52 -33.04 -7.67
C VAL A 14 10.31 -31.58 -8.08
N PHE A 15 9.88 -31.33 -9.33
CA PHE A 15 9.66 -29.96 -9.79
C PHE A 15 8.48 -29.27 -9.09
N SER A 16 7.48 -30.02 -8.63
CA SER A 16 6.43 -29.47 -7.77
C SER A 16 6.94 -29.07 -6.38
N ILE A 17 7.85 -29.84 -5.77
CA ILE A 17 8.45 -29.47 -4.48
C ILE A 17 9.32 -28.21 -4.65
N LEU A 18 10.18 -28.19 -5.67
CA LEU A 18 11.03 -27.03 -6.00
C LEU A 18 10.21 -25.77 -6.28
N PHE A 19 9.14 -25.88 -7.08
CA PHE A 19 8.22 -24.77 -7.35
C PHE A 19 7.55 -24.24 -6.07
N ARG A 20 7.05 -25.13 -5.20
CA ARG A 20 6.38 -24.72 -3.94
C ARG A 20 7.35 -24.10 -2.94
N ALA A 21 8.54 -24.67 -2.77
CA ALA A 21 9.59 -24.11 -1.93
C ALA A 21 10.03 -22.74 -2.45
N GLY A 22 10.23 -22.61 -3.77
CA GLY A 22 10.51 -21.34 -4.43
C GLY A 22 9.41 -20.30 -4.22
N CYS A 23 8.14 -20.66 -4.39
CA CYS A 23 7.02 -19.75 -4.12
C CYS A 23 6.98 -19.31 -2.65
N TYR A 24 7.25 -20.21 -1.70
CA TYR A 24 7.33 -19.85 -0.28
C TYR A 24 8.46 -18.84 -0.01
N ILE A 25 9.67 -19.10 -0.52
CA ILE A 25 10.82 -18.19 -0.41
C ILE A 25 10.49 -16.84 -1.05
N PHE A 26 9.95 -16.84 -2.27
CA PHE A 26 9.61 -15.64 -3.04
C PHE A 26 8.54 -14.77 -2.38
N PHE A 27 7.49 -15.38 -1.81
CA PHE A 27 6.40 -14.65 -1.15
C PHE A 27 6.71 -14.26 0.30
N ARG A 28 7.61 -14.96 1.00
CA ARG A 28 7.77 -14.86 2.47
C ARG A 28 9.19 -14.59 2.99
N ILE A 29 10.22 -14.67 2.15
CA ILE A 29 11.62 -14.48 2.57
C ILE A 29 12.31 -13.39 1.72
N ILE A 30 12.33 -13.51 0.39
CA ILE A 30 12.95 -12.52 -0.49
C ILE A 30 12.32 -12.54 -1.90
N PRO A 31 11.81 -11.41 -2.43
CA PRO A 31 11.16 -11.35 -3.73
C PRO A 31 12.16 -11.19 -4.89
N GLY A 32 13.27 -11.95 -4.89
CA GLY A 32 14.42 -11.71 -5.77
C GLY A 32 14.15 -11.87 -7.28
N ARG A 33 14.82 -11.05 -8.10
CA ARG A 33 14.64 -10.88 -9.57
C ARG A 33 14.75 -12.17 -10.39
N VAL A 34 15.51 -13.16 -9.92
CA VAL A 34 15.66 -14.48 -10.57
C VAL A 34 14.48 -15.42 -10.32
N ALA A 35 13.64 -15.15 -9.32
CA ALA A 35 12.57 -16.07 -8.93
C ALA A 35 11.43 -16.18 -9.95
N PRO A 36 10.84 -15.09 -10.51
CA PRO A 36 9.75 -15.22 -11.48
C PRO A 36 10.04 -16.13 -12.69
N PRO A 37 11.18 -16.02 -13.42
CA PRO A 37 11.49 -16.92 -14.52
C PRO A 37 11.81 -18.35 -14.04
N ALA A 38 12.46 -18.52 -12.89
CA ALA A 38 12.73 -19.84 -12.31
C ALA A 38 11.44 -20.57 -11.91
N LEU A 39 10.49 -19.87 -11.27
CA LEU A 39 9.19 -20.40 -10.89
C LEU A 39 8.34 -20.79 -12.10
N LEU A 40 8.30 -19.95 -13.14
CA LEU A 40 7.65 -20.27 -14.41
C LEU A 40 8.27 -21.52 -15.06
N THR A 41 9.60 -21.65 -15.01
CA THR A 41 10.32 -22.83 -15.51
C THR A 41 9.96 -24.09 -14.72
N PHE A 42 10.01 -24.04 -13.39
CA PHE A 42 9.67 -25.19 -12.54
C PHE A 42 8.21 -25.63 -12.70
N TYR A 43 7.28 -24.68 -12.79
CA TYR A 43 5.88 -24.97 -13.10
C TYR A 43 5.71 -25.60 -14.48
N SER A 44 6.42 -25.11 -15.50
CA SER A 44 6.31 -25.62 -16.87
C SER A 44 6.80 -27.06 -16.99
N VAL A 45 7.94 -27.39 -16.37
CA VAL A 45 8.44 -28.77 -16.29
C VAL A 45 7.49 -29.66 -15.49
N TYR A 46 6.96 -29.16 -14.36
CA TYR A 46 5.92 -29.87 -13.59
C TYR A 46 4.68 -30.18 -14.43
N ALA A 47 4.13 -29.19 -15.15
CA ALA A 47 2.91 -29.33 -15.93
C ALA A 47 3.08 -30.31 -17.10
N LEU A 48 4.21 -30.25 -17.81
CA LEU A 48 4.55 -31.20 -18.87
C LEU A 48 4.71 -32.63 -18.31
N ALA A 49 5.44 -32.80 -17.21
CA ALA A 49 5.62 -34.10 -16.57
C ALA A 49 4.30 -34.67 -16.01
N TYR A 50 3.41 -33.81 -15.48
CA TYR A 50 2.07 -34.16 -15.04
C TYR A 50 1.17 -34.60 -16.20
N TRP A 51 1.26 -33.97 -17.37
CA TRP A 51 0.51 -34.33 -18.56
C TRP A 51 0.97 -35.68 -19.14
N LEU A 52 2.29 -35.85 -19.32
CA LEU A 52 2.91 -37.08 -19.83
C LEU A 52 2.72 -38.28 -18.89
N GLY A 53 3.16 -38.14 -17.63
CA GLY A 53 3.03 -39.18 -16.60
C GLY A 53 1.58 -39.41 -16.16
N GLY A 54 0.68 -38.48 -16.46
CA GLY A 54 -0.69 -38.48 -15.97
C GLY A 54 -1.57 -39.62 -16.46
N ARG A 55 -1.20 -40.27 -17.58
CA ARG A 55 -1.80 -41.50 -18.10
C ARG A 55 -1.17 -42.78 -17.54
N GLN A 56 0.07 -42.71 -17.07
CA GLN A 56 0.89 -43.89 -16.75
C GLN A 56 0.57 -44.50 -15.39
N VAL A 57 0.48 -43.70 -14.31
CA VAL A 57 0.21 -44.23 -12.95
C VAL A 57 -1.10 -45.05 -12.91
N PRO A 58 -2.26 -44.53 -13.37
CA PRO A 58 -3.52 -45.29 -13.30
C PRO A 58 -3.58 -46.50 -14.26
N ALA A 59 -2.63 -46.63 -15.19
CA ALA A 59 -2.47 -47.81 -16.03
C ALA A 59 -1.61 -48.88 -15.34
N LEU A 60 -0.53 -48.46 -14.67
CA LEU A 60 0.33 -49.34 -13.86
C LEU A 60 -0.44 -49.94 -12.66
N ASP A 61 -1.24 -49.14 -11.96
CA ASP A 61 -2.08 -49.59 -10.85
C ASP A 61 -3.08 -50.65 -11.30
N LYS A 62 -3.70 -50.46 -12.48
CA LYS A 62 -4.61 -51.44 -13.09
C LYS A 62 -3.88 -52.73 -13.47
N ALA A 63 -2.73 -52.64 -14.14
CA ALA A 63 -1.95 -53.81 -14.54
C ALA A 63 -1.57 -54.68 -13.34
N ARG A 64 -1.14 -54.05 -12.24
CA ARG A 64 -0.83 -54.73 -10.97
C ARG A 64 -2.07 -55.33 -10.30
N LEU A 65 -3.23 -54.68 -10.39
CA LEU A 65 -4.48 -55.21 -9.85
C LEU A 65 -4.93 -56.47 -10.61
N GLU A 66 -4.80 -56.51 -11.94
CA GLU A 66 -5.09 -57.71 -12.73
C GLU A 66 -4.04 -58.81 -12.48
N GLU A 67 -2.75 -58.48 -12.37
CA GLU A 67 -1.69 -59.44 -11.99
C GLU A 67 -1.94 -60.06 -10.59
N ALA A 68 -2.42 -59.26 -9.63
CA ALA A 68 -2.77 -59.72 -8.28
C ALA A 68 -3.99 -60.66 -8.31
N LYS A 69 -5.04 -60.32 -9.07
CA LYS A 69 -6.20 -61.19 -9.30
C LYS A 69 -5.81 -62.51 -9.96
N GLU A 70 -4.94 -62.48 -10.97
CA GLU A 70 -4.48 -63.68 -11.68
C GLU A 70 -3.72 -64.64 -10.74
N LYS A 71 -2.84 -64.09 -9.88
CA LYS A 71 -2.15 -64.87 -8.85
C LYS A 71 -3.11 -65.46 -7.81
N GLN A 72 -4.13 -64.72 -7.40
CA GLN A 72 -5.17 -65.22 -6.49
C GLN A 72 -6.03 -66.32 -7.14
N ALA A 73 -6.43 -66.15 -8.40
CA ALA A 73 -7.16 -67.18 -9.15
C ALA A 73 -6.35 -68.48 -9.30
N LYS A 74 -5.04 -68.36 -9.53
CA LYS A 74 -4.11 -69.51 -9.58
C LYS A 74 -3.88 -70.16 -8.21
N ALA A 75 -3.95 -69.42 -7.11
CA ALA A 75 -3.85 -69.96 -5.76
C ALA A 75 -5.12 -70.74 -5.34
N ASN A 76 -6.30 -70.17 -5.61
CA ASN A 76 -7.59 -70.77 -5.22
C ASN A 76 -7.92 -72.06 -5.99
N GLY A 77 -7.21 -72.37 -7.09
CA GLY A 77 -7.39 -73.61 -7.85
C GLY A 77 -7.05 -74.89 -7.07
N ASN A 78 -6.32 -74.81 -5.95
CA ASN A 78 -5.84 -75.96 -5.18
C ASN A 78 -6.57 -76.20 -3.85
N GLY A 79 -7.66 -75.49 -3.53
CA GLY A 79 -8.39 -75.73 -2.28
C GLY A 79 -9.77 -75.08 -2.20
N HIS A 80 -10.79 -75.85 -1.79
CA HIS A 80 -12.11 -75.35 -1.44
C HIS A 80 -12.09 -74.78 0.00
N THR A 81 -12.07 -73.46 0.14
CA THR A 81 -12.49 -72.77 1.38
C THR A 81 -13.46 -71.65 1.02
N ASN A 82 -14.61 -71.61 1.71
CA ASN A 82 -15.72 -70.69 1.40
C ASN A 82 -15.57 -69.30 2.05
N ASP A 83 -14.33 -68.86 2.27
CA ASP A 83 -14.05 -67.51 2.77
C ASP A 83 -14.13 -66.52 1.61
N THR A 84 -15.02 -65.52 1.73
CA THR A 84 -15.14 -64.46 0.71
C THR A 84 -13.83 -63.67 0.66
N PRO A 85 -13.10 -63.66 -0.47
CA PRO A 85 -11.75 -63.11 -0.49
C PRO A 85 -11.79 -61.59 -0.35
N THR A 86 -11.34 -61.12 0.81
CA THR A 86 -11.10 -59.69 1.06
C THR A 86 -9.99 -59.22 0.13
N ILE A 87 -10.34 -58.74 -1.06
CA ILE A 87 -9.38 -58.26 -2.05
C ILE A 87 -8.49 -57.21 -1.37
N PRO A 88 -7.19 -57.47 -1.16
CA PRO A 88 -6.32 -56.47 -0.58
C PRO A 88 -6.32 -55.29 -1.55
N ARG A 89 -6.61 -54.09 -1.05
CA ARG A 89 -6.45 -52.86 -1.84
C ARG A 89 -4.96 -52.69 -2.10
N TYR A 90 -4.47 -53.31 -3.17
CA TYR A 90 -3.08 -53.24 -3.59
C TYR A 90 -2.80 -51.80 -4.04
N ARG A 91 -2.29 -51.01 -3.11
CA ARG A 91 -2.29 -49.56 -3.18
C ARG A 91 -0.98 -49.03 -2.63
N ASP A 92 0.10 -49.45 -3.30
CA ASP A 92 1.51 -49.06 -3.08
C ASP A 92 1.75 -47.55 -2.89
N THR A 93 0.78 -46.71 -3.23
CA THR A 93 0.84 -45.25 -3.09
C THR A 93 0.05 -44.70 -1.89
N ASP A 94 -0.43 -45.53 -0.95
CA ASP A 94 -1.20 -45.09 0.24
C ASP A 94 -0.30 -44.44 1.32
N ASN A 95 0.53 -43.49 0.87
CA ASN A 95 0.95 -42.35 1.70
C ASN A 95 -0.31 -41.62 2.19
N ALA A 96 -0.29 -41.12 3.43
CA ALA A 96 -1.41 -40.35 3.97
C ALA A 96 -1.82 -39.21 3.01
N PRO A 97 -3.13 -38.88 2.88
CA PRO A 97 -3.57 -37.84 1.94
C PRO A 97 -2.86 -36.49 2.15
N GLY A 98 -2.57 -36.13 3.41
CA GLY A 98 -1.80 -34.95 3.77
C GLY A 98 -0.35 -34.99 3.29
N THR A 99 0.41 -36.05 3.55
CA THR A 99 1.82 -36.15 3.12
C THR A 99 1.93 -36.23 1.59
N THR A 100 0.99 -36.93 0.95
CA THR A 100 0.82 -36.94 -0.51
C THR A 100 0.56 -35.54 -1.07
N MET A 101 -0.26 -34.73 -0.38
CA MET A 101 -0.62 -33.37 -0.83
C MET A 101 0.52 -32.38 -0.60
N ILE A 102 1.23 -32.45 0.54
CA ILE A 102 2.35 -31.56 0.90
C ILE A 102 3.54 -31.77 -0.05
N PHE A 103 4.06 -33.00 -0.11
CA PHE A 103 5.24 -33.36 -0.92
C PHE A 103 4.90 -33.77 -2.36
N THR A 104 3.63 -33.62 -2.77
CA THR A 104 3.11 -33.98 -4.11
C THR A 104 3.58 -35.34 -4.61
N LEU A 105 3.51 -36.33 -3.72
CA LEU A 105 4.00 -37.68 -3.95
C LEU A 105 3.21 -38.38 -5.08
N PRO A 106 3.84 -39.31 -5.82
CA PRO A 106 3.17 -40.07 -6.87
C PRO A 106 1.96 -40.83 -6.32
N SER A 107 0.76 -40.51 -6.85
CA SER A 107 -0.51 -41.05 -6.35
C SER A 107 -1.39 -41.60 -7.46
N SER A 108 -1.95 -42.77 -7.21
CA SER A 108 -3.01 -43.42 -8.01
C SER A 108 -4.29 -42.59 -8.10
N SER A 109 -4.56 -41.71 -7.13
CA SER A 109 -5.81 -40.96 -7.05
C SER A 109 -5.88 -39.81 -8.07
N ARG A 110 -6.81 -39.94 -9.03
CA ARG A 110 -7.19 -38.87 -9.97
C ARG A 110 -7.65 -37.58 -9.27
N MET A 111 -8.20 -37.67 -8.06
CA MET A 111 -8.66 -36.50 -7.30
C MET A 111 -7.49 -35.73 -6.67
N LEU A 112 -6.62 -36.41 -5.91
CA LEU A 112 -5.46 -35.76 -5.27
C LEU A 112 -4.54 -35.13 -6.32
N ARG A 113 -4.34 -35.82 -7.46
CA ARG A 113 -3.58 -35.29 -8.59
C ARG A 113 -4.19 -34.01 -9.18
N ARG A 114 -5.52 -33.93 -9.35
CA ARG A 114 -6.20 -32.70 -9.80
C ARG A 114 -6.05 -31.57 -8.79
N ILE A 115 -6.26 -31.85 -7.50
CA ILE A 115 -6.10 -30.86 -6.41
C ILE A 115 -4.67 -30.32 -6.37
N SER A 116 -3.67 -31.21 -6.47
CA SER A 116 -2.25 -30.81 -6.53
C SER A 116 -1.94 -29.91 -7.72
N PHE A 117 -2.51 -30.21 -8.90
CA PHE A 117 -2.31 -29.40 -10.09
C PHE A 117 -2.95 -28.02 -9.93
N VAL A 118 -4.22 -27.96 -9.52
CA VAL A 118 -4.94 -26.70 -9.27
C VAL A 118 -4.23 -25.83 -8.22
N PHE A 119 -3.74 -26.42 -7.13
CA PHE A 119 -2.96 -25.68 -6.12
C PHE A 119 -1.67 -25.08 -6.70
N ASN A 120 -0.93 -25.84 -7.53
CA ASN A 120 0.26 -25.32 -8.18
C ASN A 120 -0.09 -24.23 -9.21
N SER A 121 -1.22 -24.34 -9.93
CA SER A 121 -1.70 -23.29 -10.83
C SER A 121 -2.09 -22.01 -10.08
N ILE A 122 -2.75 -22.13 -8.92
CA ILE A 122 -3.09 -20.99 -8.05
C ILE A 122 -1.81 -20.26 -7.60
N LEU A 123 -0.78 -21.00 -7.17
CA LEU A 123 0.52 -20.40 -6.84
C LEU A 123 1.16 -19.68 -8.04
N LEU A 124 1.03 -20.19 -9.27
CA LEU A 124 1.53 -19.49 -10.47
C LEU A 124 0.76 -18.20 -10.72
N PHE A 125 -0.57 -18.21 -10.59
CA PHE A 125 -1.39 -17.00 -10.73
C PHE A 125 -1.07 -15.98 -9.63
N MET A 126 -0.77 -16.41 -8.40
CA MET A 126 -0.27 -15.54 -7.33
C MET A 126 1.10 -14.92 -7.66
N THR A 127 2.00 -15.68 -8.30
CA THR A 127 3.31 -15.16 -8.76
C THR A 127 3.12 -14.11 -9.85
N PHE A 128 2.22 -14.37 -10.82
CA PHE A 128 1.90 -13.42 -11.88
C PHE A 128 1.20 -12.15 -11.34
N ASP A 129 0.25 -12.31 -10.42
CA ASP A 129 -0.43 -11.21 -9.72
C ASP A 129 0.59 -10.29 -9.04
N TYR A 130 1.43 -10.83 -8.13
CA TYR A 130 2.44 -10.06 -7.40
C TYR A 130 3.41 -9.31 -8.33
N VAL A 131 3.93 -9.99 -9.36
CA VAL A 131 4.87 -9.41 -10.33
C VAL A 131 4.23 -8.36 -11.24
N SER A 132 2.92 -8.45 -11.53
CA SER A 132 2.25 -7.57 -12.49
C SER A 132 1.50 -6.38 -11.87
N LYS A 133 1.22 -6.37 -10.55
CA LYS A 133 0.61 -5.18 -9.88
C LYS A 133 1.33 -3.86 -10.15
N PRO A 134 2.68 -3.79 -10.20
CA PRO A 134 3.37 -2.55 -10.53
C PRO A 134 3.01 -2.03 -11.92
N HIS A 135 2.80 -2.91 -12.90
CA HIS A 135 2.43 -2.51 -14.26
C HIS A 135 0.99 -1.98 -14.32
N PHE A 136 0.03 -2.76 -13.80
CA PHE A 136 -1.41 -2.50 -13.94
C PHE A 136 -1.97 -1.43 -12.99
N GLN A 137 -1.29 -1.09 -11.90
CA GLN A 137 -1.77 -0.10 -10.92
C GLN A 137 -0.76 1.04 -10.77
N PRO A 138 -0.68 1.96 -11.75
CA PRO A 138 0.31 3.03 -11.80
C PRO A 138 0.01 4.23 -10.90
N ALA A 139 -1.18 4.30 -10.29
CA ALA A 139 -1.64 5.38 -9.42
C ALA A 139 -1.43 6.80 -10.01
N SER A 140 -1.74 6.98 -11.31
CA SER A 140 -1.59 8.25 -12.04
C SER A 140 -2.48 9.38 -11.51
N ASP A 141 -3.60 9.00 -10.92
CA ASP A 141 -4.61 9.78 -10.21
C ASP A 141 -4.19 10.21 -8.79
N LEU A 142 -3.10 9.67 -8.24
CA LEU A 142 -2.68 9.89 -6.85
C LEU A 142 -2.58 11.36 -6.46
N GLN A 143 -3.33 11.73 -5.44
CA GLN A 143 -3.20 12.99 -4.72
C GLN A 143 -2.61 12.77 -3.33
N PHE A 144 -1.62 13.57 -2.95
CA PHE A 144 -1.06 13.59 -1.59
C PHE A 144 -0.45 14.96 -1.26
N ALA A 145 -0.32 15.26 0.02
CA ALA A 145 0.54 16.32 0.53
C ALA A 145 1.33 15.79 1.72
N ARG A 146 2.57 16.25 1.89
CA ARG A 146 3.43 15.86 3.02
C ARG A 146 4.38 16.97 3.40
N VAL A 147 4.78 16.98 4.67
CA VAL A 147 5.86 17.84 5.13
C VAL A 147 7.20 17.12 4.94
N GLY A 148 8.16 17.81 4.35
CA GLY A 148 9.54 17.36 4.17
C GLY A 148 10.43 17.94 5.25
N ALA A 149 11.48 18.67 4.84
CA ALA A 149 12.38 19.35 5.77
C ALA A 149 11.69 20.48 6.53
N VAL A 150 11.86 20.50 7.85
CA VAL A 150 11.35 21.51 8.77
C VAL A 150 12.51 22.12 9.56
N ASP A 151 12.37 23.39 9.88
CA ASP A 151 13.30 24.24 10.59
C ASP A 151 12.49 25.13 11.58
N SER A 152 13.20 25.77 12.48
CA SER A 152 12.73 26.72 13.50
C SER A 152 11.82 27.83 12.97
N THR A 153 12.01 28.27 11.72
CA THR A 153 11.26 29.38 11.13
C THR A 153 10.59 29.05 9.80
N SER A 154 10.70 27.79 9.34
CA SER A 154 10.27 27.41 8.01
C SER A 154 9.97 25.92 7.84
N ALA A 155 9.08 25.58 6.91
CA ALA A 155 8.72 24.21 6.57
C ALA A 155 8.59 24.02 5.05
N LYS A 156 9.15 22.94 4.52
CA LYS A 156 8.99 22.56 3.11
C LYS A 156 7.81 21.59 2.98
N ILE A 157 6.81 21.96 2.20
CA ILE A 157 5.68 21.09 1.85
C ILE A 157 5.89 20.58 0.43
N ALA A 158 5.66 19.28 0.23
CA ALA A 158 5.69 18.62 -1.07
C ALA A 158 4.33 17.96 -1.32
N LEU A 159 3.76 18.17 -2.51
CA LEU A 159 2.42 17.69 -2.85
C LEU A 159 2.34 17.20 -4.29
N ARG A 160 1.39 16.30 -4.55
CA ARG A 160 1.01 15.86 -5.90
C ARG A 160 -0.49 16.08 -6.10
N TYR A 161 -0.84 16.70 -7.21
CA TYR A 161 -2.22 17.01 -7.61
C TYR A 161 -2.28 17.01 -9.14
N PRO A 162 -2.73 15.92 -9.78
CA PRO A 162 -2.89 15.90 -11.22
C PRO A 162 -4.10 16.73 -11.62
N ALA A 163 -3.98 17.53 -12.68
CA ALA A 163 -5.15 18.17 -13.28
C ALA A 163 -6.18 17.10 -13.73
N PRO A 164 -7.48 17.43 -13.79
CA PRO A 164 -8.48 16.56 -14.37
C PRO A 164 -8.07 16.04 -15.76
N PRO A 165 -8.53 14.84 -16.17
CA PRO A 165 -8.43 14.42 -17.56
C PRO A 165 -9.26 15.40 -18.42
N ASP A 166 -8.72 15.78 -19.57
CA ASP A 166 -9.41 16.70 -20.48
C ASP A 166 -10.77 16.08 -20.89
N PRO A 167 -11.87 16.85 -20.96
CA PRO A 167 -13.19 16.31 -21.26
C PRO A 167 -13.17 15.68 -22.66
N SER A 168 -13.34 14.36 -22.71
CA SER A 168 -13.07 13.55 -23.90
C SER A 168 -13.78 14.08 -25.15
N THR A 169 -13.04 14.22 -26.26
CA THR A 169 -13.49 14.76 -27.57
C THR A 169 -14.57 13.91 -28.28
N THR A 170 -15.20 12.97 -27.56
CA THR A 170 -16.34 12.15 -27.98
C THR A 170 -17.65 12.95 -28.06
N ALA A 171 -17.75 14.07 -27.35
CA ALA A 171 -18.99 14.89 -27.29
C ALA A 171 -19.14 15.91 -28.45
N ALA A 172 -18.12 16.07 -29.30
CA ALA A 172 -18.03 17.17 -30.26
C ALA A 172 -18.44 16.81 -31.71
N SER A 173 -19.04 15.64 -31.96
CA SER A 173 -19.41 15.16 -33.31
C SER A 173 -20.92 15.04 -33.55
N THR A 174 -21.72 15.90 -32.91
CA THR A 174 -23.19 15.91 -33.07
C THR A 174 -23.74 17.34 -33.28
N ALA A 175 -23.08 18.15 -34.12
CA ALA A 175 -23.58 19.46 -34.51
C ALA A 175 -23.33 19.78 -36.00
N THR A 176 -24.36 20.30 -36.67
CA THR A 176 -24.24 21.12 -37.88
C THR A 176 -23.65 20.47 -39.14
N ALA A 177 -24.27 19.37 -39.59
CA ALA A 177 -24.16 18.93 -40.99
C ALA A 177 -24.98 19.84 -41.93
N THR A 178 -24.54 21.09 -42.14
CA THR A 178 -25.24 22.03 -43.03
C THR A 178 -24.95 21.73 -44.50
N ARG A 179 -26.01 21.33 -45.21
CA ARG A 179 -26.06 20.91 -46.62
C ARG A 179 -25.21 21.79 -47.56
N SER A 180 -24.27 21.16 -48.28
CA SER A 180 -23.46 21.79 -49.32
C SER A 180 -24.27 22.20 -50.56
N ALA A 181 -23.72 23.15 -51.32
CA ALA A 181 -24.19 23.63 -52.61
C ALA A 181 -23.03 23.52 -53.64
N PRO A 182 -23.29 23.46 -54.96
CA PRO A 182 -22.34 22.90 -55.92
C PRO A 182 -21.18 23.82 -56.30
N THR A 183 -20.06 23.16 -56.63
CA THR A 183 -18.78 23.73 -57.08
C THR A 183 -18.91 24.53 -58.39
N PRO A 184 -18.29 25.73 -58.51
CA PRO A 184 -18.07 26.37 -59.81
C PRO A 184 -16.92 25.69 -60.58
N THR A 185 -16.96 25.72 -61.91
CA THR A 185 -15.94 25.11 -62.78
C THR A 185 -14.53 25.66 -62.47
N PRO A 186 -13.48 24.81 -62.36
CA PRO A 186 -12.11 25.28 -62.15
C PRO A 186 -11.63 26.13 -63.33
N SER A 187 -10.79 27.10 -63.01
CA SER A 187 -10.19 28.03 -63.94
C SER A 187 -8.99 27.42 -64.68
N ILE A 188 -8.64 28.00 -65.83
CA ILE A 188 -7.43 27.63 -66.58
C ILE A 188 -6.15 27.85 -65.74
N ILE A 189 -6.18 28.73 -64.74
CA ILE A 189 -5.06 28.97 -63.82
C ILE A 189 -4.83 27.74 -62.93
N GLU A 190 -5.89 27.17 -62.34
CA GLU A 190 -5.80 25.96 -61.51
C GLU A 190 -5.29 24.75 -62.32
N VAL A 191 -5.69 24.61 -63.59
CA VAL A 191 -5.18 23.56 -64.50
C VAL A 191 -3.70 23.74 -64.82
N ILE A 192 -3.19 24.98 -64.85
CA ILE A 192 -1.75 25.27 -65.01
C ILE A 192 -0.99 25.00 -63.70
N GLN A 193 -1.60 25.30 -62.55
CA GLN A 193 -1.05 25.02 -61.22
C GLN A 193 -0.82 23.51 -61.04
N ASP A 194 -1.86 22.70 -61.25
CA ASP A 194 -1.86 21.24 -61.12
C ASP A 194 -0.82 20.57 -62.06
N ALA A 195 -0.63 21.14 -63.26
CA ALA A 195 0.39 20.70 -64.22
C ALA A 195 1.83 21.11 -63.86
N VAL A 196 2.02 22.13 -63.02
CA VAL A 196 3.35 22.55 -62.51
C VAL A 196 3.71 21.78 -61.24
N ASP A 197 2.75 21.57 -60.34
CA ASP A 197 2.95 20.79 -59.12
C ASP A 197 3.25 19.31 -59.46
N GLY A 198 2.60 18.75 -60.49
CA GLY A 198 2.93 17.43 -61.05
C GLY A 198 4.31 17.31 -61.75
N LEU A 199 5.08 18.40 -61.84
CA LEU A 199 6.42 18.46 -62.45
C LEU A 199 7.56 18.61 -61.45
N LEU A 200 7.26 18.75 -60.15
CA LEU A 200 8.24 18.75 -59.07
C LEU A 200 8.17 17.40 -58.31
N PRO A 201 9.30 16.74 -58.02
CA PRO A 201 9.28 15.57 -57.15
C PRO A 201 8.88 16.00 -55.74
N GLU A 202 7.89 15.33 -55.16
CA GLU A 202 7.41 15.60 -53.80
C GLU A 202 8.57 15.51 -52.79
N ILE A 203 9.00 16.66 -52.27
CA ILE A 203 10.16 16.75 -51.37
C ILE A 203 9.73 16.23 -50.01
N THR A 204 9.84 14.91 -49.83
CA THR A 204 9.62 14.25 -48.55
C THR A 204 10.66 14.76 -47.55
N LEU A 205 10.25 15.69 -46.69
CA LEU A 205 11.12 16.23 -45.65
C LEU A 205 11.57 15.07 -44.74
N PRO A 206 12.86 14.97 -44.39
CA PRO A 206 13.31 13.95 -43.45
C PRO A 206 12.64 14.20 -42.09
N ALA A 207 12.11 13.16 -41.45
CA ALA A 207 11.23 13.26 -40.28
C ALA A 207 11.75 14.15 -39.13
N ALA A 208 13.07 14.30 -38.98
CA ALA A 208 13.68 15.23 -38.01
C ALA A 208 13.33 16.71 -38.24
N VAL A 209 13.02 17.12 -39.49
CA VAL A 209 12.54 18.47 -39.83
C VAL A 209 11.06 18.62 -39.51
N GLU A 210 10.28 17.56 -39.71
CA GLU A 210 8.86 17.53 -39.32
C GLU A 210 8.70 17.57 -37.79
N GLU A 211 9.50 16.80 -37.06
CA GLU A 211 9.62 16.83 -35.60
C GLU A 211 9.95 18.25 -35.09
N LEU A 212 10.93 18.92 -35.71
CA LEU A 212 11.31 20.32 -35.43
C LEU A 212 10.22 21.36 -35.77
N LEU A 213 9.21 21.00 -36.56
CA LEU A 213 8.09 21.86 -36.93
C LEU A 213 6.80 21.54 -36.17
N THR A 214 6.77 20.45 -35.39
CA THR A 214 5.66 20.21 -34.47
C THR A 214 5.66 21.27 -33.35
N PRO A 215 4.53 21.96 -33.09
CA PRO A 215 4.45 22.88 -31.96
C PRO A 215 4.47 22.05 -30.67
N THR A 216 5.56 22.14 -29.90
CA THR A 216 5.70 21.47 -28.61
C THR A 216 4.45 21.70 -27.76
N PRO A 217 3.68 20.66 -27.41
CA PRO A 217 2.42 20.85 -26.69
C PRO A 217 2.71 21.46 -25.32
N THR A 218 2.11 22.62 -25.05
CA THR A 218 2.27 23.33 -23.78
C THR A 218 1.95 22.37 -22.63
N PRO A 219 2.90 22.06 -21.73
CA PRO A 219 2.70 21.06 -20.71
C PRO A 219 1.57 21.51 -19.78
N ARG A 220 0.57 20.65 -19.57
CA ARG A 220 -0.60 20.99 -18.73
C ARG A 220 -0.13 21.34 -17.31
N THR A 221 -0.72 22.39 -16.74
CA THR A 221 -0.39 22.92 -15.41
C THR A 221 -1.62 22.99 -14.51
N THR A 222 -1.38 22.98 -13.20
CA THR A 222 -2.38 23.27 -12.16
C THR A 222 -1.70 23.99 -11.01
N SER A 223 -2.48 24.67 -10.16
CA SER A 223 -1.96 25.49 -9.07
C SER A 223 -2.84 25.37 -7.81
N LEU A 224 -2.20 25.14 -6.66
CA LEU A 224 -2.86 25.13 -5.35
C LEU A 224 -2.25 26.19 -4.42
N ARG A 225 -3.08 26.86 -3.62
CA ARG A 225 -2.64 27.73 -2.51
C ARG A 225 -2.54 26.91 -1.23
N ILE A 226 -1.46 27.11 -0.47
CA ILE A 226 -1.38 26.59 0.90
C ILE A 226 -1.95 27.64 1.86
N GLN A 227 -2.88 27.25 2.72
CA GLN A 227 -3.31 28.05 3.87
C GLN A 227 -2.84 27.39 5.16
N TRP A 228 -2.45 28.19 6.16
CA TRP A 228 -1.89 27.67 7.41
C TRP A 228 -2.33 28.49 8.64
N ARG A 229 -2.31 27.86 9.82
CA ARG A 229 -2.65 28.48 11.11
C ARG A 229 -1.94 27.78 12.27
N HIS A 230 -1.87 28.44 13.43
CA HIS A 230 -1.41 27.81 14.67
C HIS A 230 -2.43 26.75 15.14
N ALA A 231 -1.92 25.56 15.49
CA ALA A 231 -2.72 24.50 16.09
C ALA A 231 -3.02 24.80 17.56
N GLY A 232 -4.11 24.23 18.10
CA GLY A 232 -4.41 24.27 19.54
C GLY A 232 -5.06 25.56 20.09
N LEU A 233 -5.31 26.60 19.27
CA LEU A 233 -6.08 27.79 19.67
C LEU A 233 -7.61 27.55 19.77
N THR A 234 -8.08 26.32 19.65
CA THR A 234 -9.51 25.94 19.62
C THR A 234 -10.22 26.02 20.98
N SER A 235 -9.66 26.72 21.97
CA SER A 235 -10.22 26.87 23.31
C SER A 235 -10.95 28.21 23.48
N GLY A 236 -12.18 28.28 22.96
CA GLY A 236 -13.25 29.10 23.55
C GLY A 236 -13.54 30.48 22.95
N THR A 237 -12.56 31.26 22.47
CA THR A 237 -12.82 32.68 22.12
C THR A 237 -12.26 33.21 20.79
N LEU A 238 -11.24 32.57 20.18
CA LEU A 238 -10.75 32.94 18.85
C LEU A 238 -10.30 31.69 18.08
N GLU A 239 -11.04 31.29 17.05
CA GLU A 239 -10.48 30.38 16.05
C GLU A 239 -9.28 31.05 15.36
N SER A 240 -8.17 30.32 15.23
CA SER A 240 -7.01 30.84 14.51
C SER A 240 -7.35 31.00 13.02
N VAL A 241 -7.41 32.26 12.57
CA VAL A 241 -7.73 32.62 11.18
C VAL A 241 -6.69 32.00 10.25
N TRP A 242 -7.17 31.43 9.14
CA TRP A 242 -6.32 30.84 8.11
C TRP A 242 -5.49 31.93 7.42
N THR A 243 -4.18 31.85 7.54
CA THR A 243 -3.24 32.72 6.83
C THR A 243 -3.01 32.18 5.42
N ASP A 244 -3.19 33.06 4.42
CA ASP A 244 -2.83 32.75 3.04
C ASP A 244 -1.30 32.63 2.90
N GLY A 245 -0.86 31.46 2.44
CA GLY A 245 0.51 31.16 2.10
C GLY A 245 0.76 31.18 0.59
N PRO A 246 1.97 30.74 0.16
CA PRO A 246 2.34 30.72 -1.25
C PRO A 246 1.51 29.74 -2.08
N THR A 247 1.37 30.06 -3.37
CA THR A 247 0.80 29.17 -4.39
C THR A 247 1.89 28.25 -4.95
N VAL A 248 1.52 27.03 -5.31
CA VAL A 248 2.41 25.99 -5.84
C VAL A 248 1.95 25.61 -7.24
N GLU A 249 2.75 25.94 -8.26
CA GLU A 249 2.52 25.51 -9.64
C GLU A 249 3.06 24.08 -9.86
N MET A 250 2.28 23.28 -10.58
CA MET A 250 2.46 21.83 -10.70
C MET A 250 2.21 21.41 -12.15
N THR A 251 3.17 20.72 -12.78
CA THR A 251 3.14 20.46 -14.23
C THR A 251 3.16 18.98 -14.57
N GLU A 252 2.53 18.59 -15.68
CA GLU A 252 2.53 17.22 -16.19
C GLU A 252 3.94 16.68 -16.46
N SER A 253 4.82 17.55 -16.98
CA SER A 253 6.25 17.24 -17.20
C SER A 253 6.98 16.82 -15.92
N ARG A 254 6.50 17.25 -14.74
CA ARG A 254 7.04 16.93 -13.40
C ARG A 254 6.22 15.86 -12.66
N ASP A 255 5.39 15.09 -13.37
CA ASP A 255 4.43 14.14 -12.78
C ASP A 255 3.51 14.77 -11.75
N TRP A 256 3.13 16.03 -11.98
CA TRP A 256 2.23 16.79 -11.14
C TRP A 256 2.73 17.01 -9.69
N VAL A 257 4.05 16.96 -9.46
CA VAL A 257 4.66 17.18 -8.15
C VAL A 257 5.15 18.62 -7.98
N GLY A 258 4.60 19.30 -6.98
CA GLY A 258 5.00 20.63 -6.53
C GLY A 258 5.75 20.60 -5.19
N MET A 259 6.56 21.62 -4.94
CA MET A 259 7.20 21.86 -3.64
C MET A 259 7.23 23.35 -3.34
N VAL A 260 7.01 23.71 -2.08
CA VAL A 260 7.08 25.11 -1.61
C VAL A 260 7.64 25.19 -0.20
N LYS A 261 8.13 26.37 0.18
CA LYS A 261 8.66 26.66 1.52
C LYS A 261 7.77 27.69 2.21
N LEU A 262 7.11 27.29 3.29
CA LEU A 262 6.51 28.22 4.26
C LEU A 262 7.63 28.87 5.08
N THR A 263 7.51 30.16 5.39
CA THR A 263 8.53 30.97 6.08
C THR A 263 7.88 31.98 7.01
N GLY A 264 8.60 32.39 8.06
CA GLY A 264 8.06 33.30 9.09
C GLY A 264 7.29 32.56 10.19
N LEU A 265 7.53 31.25 10.32
CA LEU A 265 6.98 30.44 11.41
C LEU A 265 7.75 30.72 12.72
N GLN A 266 7.13 30.38 13.85
CA GLN A 266 7.75 30.42 15.17
C GLN A 266 8.35 29.05 15.51
N ALA A 267 9.40 29.00 16.34
CA ALA A 267 10.08 27.76 16.71
C ALA A 267 9.28 26.91 17.72
N SER A 268 9.55 25.60 17.78
CA SER A 268 8.89 24.64 18.70
C SER A 268 7.36 24.62 18.66
N THR A 269 6.74 25.12 17.58
CA THR A 269 5.32 25.49 17.51
C THR A 269 4.57 24.57 16.56
N ASP A 270 3.38 24.14 16.98
CA ASP A 270 2.50 23.26 16.22
C ASP A 270 1.62 24.08 15.26
N TYR A 271 1.55 23.61 14.01
CA TYR A 271 0.87 24.26 12.90
C TYR A 271 -0.07 23.29 12.19
N GLU A 272 -1.21 23.82 11.73
CA GLU A 272 -2.11 23.17 10.78
C GLU A 272 -1.99 23.85 9.41
N TYR A 273 -2.08 23.07 8.34
CA TYR A 273 -2.16 23.55 6.97
C TYR A 273 -3.22 22.79 6.16
N ARG A 274 -3.77 23.47 5.15
CA ARG A 274 -4.70 22.91 4.18
C ARG A 274 -4.34 23.40 2.77
N LEU A 275 -4.79 22.65 1.76
CA LEU A 275 -4.63 23.03 0.37
C LEU A 275 -5.97 23.51 -0.20
N VAL A 276 -5.92 24.55 -1.03
CA VAL A 276 -7.09 25.19 -1.63
C VAL A 276 -6.81 25.44 -3.11
N GLU A 277 -7.78 25.18 -3.99
CA GLU A 277 -7.74 25.60 -5.38
C GLU A 277 -7.91 27.12 -5.52
N LEU A 278 -7.55 27.67 -6.67
CA LEU A 278 -7.55 29.13 -6.90
C LEU A 278 -8.96 29.75 -6.98
N ASP A 279 -10.00 28.93 -7.09
CA ASP A 279 -11.41 29.29 -6.99
C ASP A 279 -11.92 29.35 -5.53
N GLY A 280 -11.14 28.85 -4.56
CA GLY A 280 -11.53 28.70 -3.16
C GLY A 280 -12.01 27.29 -2.76
N THR A 281 -12.06 26.33 -3.68
CA THR A 281 -12.46 24.94 -3.39
C THR A 281 -11.42 24.25 -2.51
N LEU A 282 -11.86 23.60 -1.43
CA LEU A 282 -10.99 22.86 -0.53
C LEU A 282 -10.52 21.54 -1.17
N TRP A 283 -9.21 21.30 -1.11
CA TRP A 283 -8.63 20.04 -1.58
C TRP A 283 -9.18 18.85 -0.80
N SER A 284 -9.86 17.95 -1.51
CA SER A 284 -10.57 16.82 -0.91
C SER A 284 -9.70 15.55 -0.90
N SER A 285 -8.85 15.44 0.12
CA SER A 285 -8.17 14.19 0.53
C SER A 285 -8.68 13.73 1.91
N PRO A 286 -8.39 12.47 2.33
CA PRO A 286 -8.97 11.88 3.54
C PRO A 286 -8.77 12.69 4.83
N GLU A 287 -7.62 13.37 4.95
CA GLU A 287 -7.40 14.44 5.92
C GLU A 287 -7.26 15.75 5.15
N SER A 288 -8.30 16.61 5.18
CA SER A 288 -8.33 17.90 4.48
C SER A 288 -7.52 19.00 5.19
N THR A 289 -7.13 18.74 6.44
CA THR A 289 -6.22 19.56 7.25
C THR A 289 -5.14 18.64 7.78
N LEU A 290 -3.89 19.03 7.53
CA LEU A 290 -2.68 18.30 7.92
C LEU A 290 -1.90 19.12 8.93
N SER A 291 -1.02 18.50 9.73
CA SER A 291 -0.28 19.21 10.77
C SER A 291 1.21 18.90 10.77
N PHE A 292 1.99 19.79 11.37
CA PHE A 292 3.43 19.62 11.64
C PHE A 292 3.87 20.52 12.78
N ARG A 293 5.06 20.26 13.32
CA ARG A 293 5.70 21.09 14.34
C ARG A 293 7.02 21.65 13.82
N THR A 294 7.30 22.93 14.06
CA THR A 294 8.62 23.51 13.81
C THR A 294 9.64 23.00 14.82
N THR A 295 10.91 22.91 14.40
CA THR A 295 11.98 22.50 15.32
C THR A 295 12.24 23.60 16.37
N PRO A 296 12.93 23.27 17.48
CA PRO A 296 13.52 24.29 18.33
C PRO A 296 14.49 25.21 17.57
N ASP A 297 14.67 26.43 18.07
CA ASP A 297 15.66 27.39 17.56
C ASP A 297 17.05 27.00 18.05
N SER A 298 17.90 26.55 17.12
CA SER A 298 19.27 26.08 17.37
C SER A 298 20.23 27.16 17.89
N ARG A 299 19.80 28.43 17.93
CA ARG A 299 20.57 29.55 18.49
C ARG A 299 20.33 29.75 19.99
N LEU A 300 19.31 29.12 20.57
CA LEU A 300 19.04 29.16 22.00
C LEU A 300 19.98 28.20 22.74
N ALA A 301 20.55 28.63 23.87
CA ALA A 301 21.55 27.86 24.62
C ALA A 301 21.00 26.61 25.35
N GLY A 302 19.73 26.26 25.15
CA GLY A 302 19.09 25.06 25.72
C GLY A 302 19.24 23.85 24.80
N GLY A 303 19.79 22.76 25.32
CA GLY A 303 19.87 21.48 24.59
C GLY A 303 18.47 20.98 24.20
N SER A 304 18.32 20.56 22.94
CA SER A 304 17.06 20.03 22.40
C SER A 304 17.13 18.51 22.26
N HIS A 305 16.06 17.82 22.63
CA HIS A 305 15.98 16.35 22.63
C HIS A 305 14.94 15.85 21.64
N PHE A 306 15.40 15.36 20.49
CA PHE A 306 14.52 14.82 19.45
C PHE A 306 14.15 13.36 19.70
N ARG A 307 12.88 13.01 19.50
CA ARG A 307 12.45 11.60 19.31
C ARG A 307 11.98 11.42 17.86
N PHE A 308 12.61 10.50 17.14
CA PHE A 308 12.32 10.24 15.72
C PHE A 308 12.25 8.74 15.43
N VAL A 309 11.72 8.38 14.26
CA VAL A 309 11.71 7.01 13.74
C VAL A 309 12.71 6.88 12.58
N SER A 310 13.35 5.72 12.50
CA SER A 310 14.29 5.33 11.46
C SER A 310 13.80 4.05 10.79
N THR A 311 13.79 4.01 9.45
CA THR A 311 13.30 2.87 8.65
C THR A 311 13.88 2.88 7.23
N SER A 312 13.80 1.75 6.54
CA SER A 312 14.24 1.50 5.15
C SER A 312 13.44 0.33 4.56
N CYS A 313 13.75 -0.06 3.33
CA CYS A 313 13.33 -1.33 2.71
C CYS A 313 11.82 -1.46 2.48
N VAL A 314 11.24 -0.53 1.72
CA VAL A 314 9.81 -0.42 1.46
C VAL A 314 9.38 -1.26 0.24
N ILE A 315 9.07 -2.55 0.49
CA ILE A 315 8.48 -3.45 -0.53
C ILE A 315 6.95 -3.53 -0.34
N PRO A 316 6.11 -2.98 -1.24
CA PRO A 316 4.66 -3.02 -1.09
C PRO A 316 4.05 -4.41 -1.33
N ASN A 317 3.09 -4.79 -0.50
CA ASN A 317 2.50 -6.12 -0.38
C ASN A 317 3.56 -7.23 -0.22
N PHE A 318 4.51 -7.01 0.69
CA PHE A 318 5.46 -8.01 1.15
C PHE A 318 5.48 -8.09 2.69
N PRO A 319 5.48 -9.28 3.32
CA PRO A 319 5.29 -10.61 2.72
C PRO A 319 3.93 -10.76 2.01
N TYR A 320 3.91 -11.44 0.87
CA TYR A 320 2.79 -11.38 -0.07
C TYR A 320 1.47 -11.95 0.47
N SER A 321 0.41 -11.18 0.24
CA SER A 321 -0.99 -11.53 0.44
C SER A 321 -1.83 -11.26 -0.82
N VAL A 322 -2.77 -12.16 -1.10
CA VAL A 322 -3.78 -11.97 -2.17
C VAL A 322 -4.88 -11.01 -1.72
N PHE A 323 -5.17 -10.98 -0.41
CA PHE A 323 -6.31 -10.27 0.19
C PHE A 323 -5.96 -8.86 0.69
N ALA A 324 -4.69 -8.47 0.65
CA ALA A 324 -4.25 -7.12 0.99
C ALA A 324 -4.21 -6.21 -0.25
N GLU A 325 -4.28 -4.90 -0.02
CA GLU A 325 -4.08 -3.90 -1.08
C GLU A 325 -2.68 -4.04 -1.69
N SER A 326 -2.55 -3.76 -2.98
CA SER A 326 -1.28 -3.95 -3.71
C SER A 326 -0.13 -3.06 -3.24
N THR A 327 -0.48 -1.98 -2.54
CA THR A 327 0.43 -0.98 -1.96
C THR A 327 0.54 -1.14 -0.44
N HIS A 328 -0.10 -2.14 0.17
CA HIS A 328 -0.13 -2.36 1.62
C HIS A 328 1.28 -2.58 2.20
N VAL A 329 1.60 -1.96 3.34
CA VAL A 329 2.88 -2.16 4.03
C VAL A 329 2.61 -2.30 5.52
N LYS A 330 2.44 -3.56 5.97
CA LYS A 330 2.13 -3.91 7.37
C LYS A 330 3.06 -3.25 8.41
N GLY A 331 4.32 -3.01 8.06
CA GLY A 331 5.27 -2.30 8.92
C GLY A 331 4.81 -0.89 9.31
N PHE A 332 4.28 -0.13 8.34
CA PHE A 332 3.74 1.21 8.62
C PHE A 332 2.41 1.18 9.36
N ASP A 333 1.53 0.19 9.16
CA ASP A 333 0.32 0.04 9.99
C ASP A 333 0.67 -0.16 11.47
N LEU A 334 1.63 -1.05 11.76
CA LEU A 334 2.08 -1.33 13.13
C LEU A 334 2.75 -0.10 13.75
N LEU A 335 3.52 0.64 12.95
CA LEU A 335 4.12 1.90 13.37
C LEU A 335 3.05 2.97 13.66
N ALA A 336 2.07 3.15 12.77
CA ALA A 336 1.01 4.14 12.91
C ALA A 336 0.19 3.89 14.17
N ASN A 337 -0.19 2.64 14.43
CA ASN A 337 -0.92 2.26 15.64
C ASN A 337 -0.10 2.45 16.93
N HIS A 338 1.24 2.46 16.86
CA HIS A 338 2.12 2.70 18.00
C HIS A 338 2.38 4.19 18.28
N ILE A 339 2.52 5.02 17.24
CA ILE A 339 2.75 6.47 17.35
C ILE A 339 1.43 7.23 17.57
N PHE A 340 0.40 6.81 16.84
CA PHE A 340 -0.93 7.39 16.82
C PHE A 340 -1.96 6.35 17.27
N PRO A 341 -1.90 5.86 18.52
CA PRO A 341 -2.92 4.97 19.03
C PRO A 341 -4.28 5.64 18.90
N ALA A 342 -5.25 4.91 18.36
CA ALA A 342 -6.62 5.41 18.30
C ALA A 342 -7.06 5.81 19.72
N LYS A 343 -7.56 7.04 19.87
CA LYS A 343 -8.30 7.41 21.10
C LYS A 343 -9.38 6.34 21.29
N PRO A 344 -9.54 5.76 22.50
CA PRO A 344 -10.61 4.81 22.73
C PRO A 344 -11.93 5.43 22.30
N GLN A 345 -12.56 4.87 21.26
CA GLN A 345 -13.95 5.18 20.98
C GLN A 345 -14.71 4.71 22.21
N ALA A 346 -15.47 5.62 22.83
CA ALA A 346 -16.45 5.21 23.83
C ALA A 346 -17.32 4.13 23.19
N GLU A 347 -17.46 2.98 23.84
CA GLU A 347 -18.22 1.87 23.26
C GLU A 347 -19.65 2.34 22.98
N ASP A 348 -20.02 2.43 21.70
CA ASP A 348 -21.41 2.46 21.27
C ASP A 348 -22.03 1.11 21.64
N LYS A 349 -22.42 0.99 22.91
CA LYS A 349 -23.21 -0.12 23.41
C LYS A 349 -24.46 -0.19 22.55
N PRO A 350 -24.72 -1.32 21.86
CA PRO A 350 -25.82 -1.39 20.91
C PRO A 350 -27.12 -1.05 21.64
N SER A 351 -27.77 0.03 21.19
CA SER A 351 -28.98 0.54 21.84
C SER A 351 -30.01 -0.58 21.92
N LYS A 352 -30.25 -1.05 23.13
CA LYS A 352 -31.16 -2.16 23.38
C LYS A 352 -32.56 -1.59 23.24
N ILE A 353 -33.23 -1.92 22.14
CA ILE A 353 -34.61 -1.51 21.86
C ILE A 353 -35.44 -1.76 23.11
N GLN A 354 -35.90 -0.66 23.71
CA GLN A 354 -36.71 -0.66 24.91
C GLN A 354 -38.15 -0.48 24.43
N GLU A 355 -38.93 -1.54 24.50
CA GLU A 355 -40.33 -1.54 24.05
C GLU A 355 -41.17 -0.77 25.07
N ASP A 356 -41.67 0.41 24.70
CA ASP A 356 -42.49 1.27 25.55
C ASP A 356 -43.85 0.62 25.86
N PRO A 357 -44.20 0.37 27.13
CA PRO A 357 -45.51 -0.16 27.51
C PRO A 357 -46.47 0.97 27.94
N VAL A 358 -47.30 1.39 26.98
CA VAL A 358 -48.70 1.88 27.10
C VAL A 358 -49.03 2.90 28.22
N GLU A 359 -49.44 4.08 27.77
CA GLU A 359 -49.93 5.24 28.55
C GLU A 359 -51.28 5.03 29.27
N ALA A 360 -51.41 5.62 30.47
CA ALA A 360 -52.66 5.85 31.21
C ALA A 360 -52.46 7.06 32.18
N PRO A 361 -53.50 7.83 32.56
CA PRO A 361 -53.43 9.27 32.26
C PRO A 361 -53.51 10.27 33.45
N VAL A 362 -52.94 11.46 33.19
CA VAL A 362 -53.35 12.84 33.60
C VAL A 362 -53.90 13.09 35.01
N GLU A 363 -53.22 14.00 35.72
CA GLU A 363 -53.86 15.02 36.58
C GLU A 363 -53.07 16.35 36.47
N GLU A 364 -53.74 17.51 36.58
CA GLU A 364 -53.16 18.86 36.34
C GLU A 364 -52.95 19.64 37.65
N GLU A 365 -51.86 20.40 37.80
CA GLU A 365 -51.88 21.69 38.52
C GLU A 365 -50.65 22.61 38.22
N SER A 366 -50.79 23.92 38.46
CA SER A 366 -49.89 25.02 38.06
C SER A 366 -50.41 26.36 38.62
N PRO A 367 -49.65 27.47 38.84
CA PRO A 367 -48.17 27.69 38.88
C PRO A 367 -47.65 28.54 40.09
N GLU A 368 -46.32 28.76 40.15
CA GLU A 368 -45.60 30.00 40.60
C GLU A 368 -45.68 30.51 42.08
N PRO A 369 -44.87 31.52 42.53
CA PRO A 369 -43.65 32.16 41.97
C PRO A 369 -42.46 32.43 42.97
N THR A 370 -41.32 32.89 42.40
CA THR A 370 -40.23 33.79 42.91
C THR A 370 -39.89 34.00 44.41
N GLN A 371 -38.57 34.04 44.73
CA GLN A 371 -37.96 35.10 45.57
C GLN A 371 -36.41 35.20 45.51
N GLU A 372 -35.86 36.33 45.99
CA GLU A 372 -34.45 36.81 45.97
C GLU A 372 -33.82 36.89 47.40
N GLU A 373 -32.54 37.24 47.67
CA GLU A 373 -31.39 37.62 46.81
C GLU A 373 -30.17 36.65 47.05
N VAL A 374 -28.97 36.91 47.63
CA VAL A 374 -28.27 38.10 48.18
C VAL A 374 -26.76 38.02 47.84
N LEU A 375 -26.06 39.14 47.62
CA LEU A 375 -24.57 39.20 47.53
C LEU A 375 -23.87 38.84 48.86
N GLU A 376 -22.62 38.35 48.80
CA GLU A 376 -21.48 39.06 49.42
C GLU A 376 -20.10 38.59 48.91
N SER A 377 -19.06 39.38 49.21
CA SER A 377 -17.69 39.22 48.69
C SER A 377 -16.63 39.33 49.78
N ASN A 378 -15.46 38.72 49.59
CA ASN A 378 -14.14 39.37 49.78
C ASN A 378 -12.97 38.42 49.44
N THR A 379 -11.78 39.02 49.21
CA THR A 379 -10.56 38.37 48.71
C THR A 379 -9.42 38.40 49.76
N PRO A 380 -8.14 38.01 49.52
CA PRO A 380 -7.48 37.04 50.38
C PRO A 380 -6.29 37.58 51.21
N THR A 381 -5.73 36.73 52.08
CA THR A 381 -4.47 36.96 52.79
C THR A 381 -3.50 35.80 52.56
N TYR A 382 -2.24 36.12 52.22
CA TYR A 382 -1.12 35.18 52.14
C TYR A 382 -0.25 35.25 53.40
N THR A 383 0.36 34.13 53.80
CA THR A 383 1.58 34.10 54.62
C THR A 383 2.50 32.97 54.16
N VAL A 384 3.81 33.24 54.19
CA VAL A 384 4.90 32.31 53.87
C VAL A 384 5.89 32.35 55.02
N ILE A 385 6.38 31.19 55.48
CA ILE A 385 7.55 31.07 56.35
C ILE A 385 8.38 29.87 55.89
N ASP A 386 9.70 29.96 56.10
CA ASP A 386 10.76 29.10 55.55
C ASP A 386 11.59 28.44 56.69
N ALA A 387 12.62 27.67 56.31
CA ALA A 387 13.80 27.23 57.07
C ALA A 387 13.94 25.75 57.49
N THR A 388 15.09 25.18 57.08
CA THR A 388 15.76 23.92 57.49
C THR A 388 16.87 24.24 58.54
N PRO A 389 17.85 23.38 58.97
CA PRO A 389 18.19 21.97 58.61
C PRO A 389 18.62 21.00 59.78
N SER A 390 18.82 19.70 59.44
CA SER A 390 19.90 18.78 59.98
C SER A 390 19.87 18.25 61.44
N PRO A 391 20.66 17.20 61.83
CA PRO A 391 21.32 16.11 61.06
C PRO A 391 21.31 14.67 61.70
N LEU A 392 22.00 13.72 61.04
CA LEU A 392 22.66 12.47 61.55
C LEU A 392 21.88 11.14 61.85
N ASP A 393 22.11 10.16 60.95
CA ASP A 393 22.79 8.85 61.16
C ASP A 393 22.05 7.47 61.36
N ASN A 394 22.53 6.53 60.53
CA ASN A 394 22.47 5.05 60.42
C ASN A 394 21.48 4.10 61.17
N GLN A 395 20.90 3.18 60.35
CA GLN A 395 20.48 1.78 60.63
C GLN A 395 19.28 1.56 61.60
N GLN A 396 18.42 0.53 61.47
CA GLN A 396 18.45 -0.73 60.68
C GLN A 396 17.01 -1.29 60.45
N VAL A 397 16.89 -2.41 59.70
CA VAL A 397 15.69 -3.28 59.48
C VAL A 397 14.60 -2.73 58.52
N PRO A 398 14.13 -3.53 57.52
CA PRO A 398 13.10 -3.09 56.59
C PRO A 398 11.67 -3.24 57.18
N LEU A 399 10.91 -2.14 57.20
CA LEU A 399 9.46 -2.21 57.36
C LEU A 399 8.79 -2.54 56.02
N VAL A 400 7.94 -3.55 55.98
CA VAL A 400 7.09 -3.84 54.82
C VAL A 400 5.91 -2.87 54.84
N SER A 401 6.12 -1.68 54.28
CA SER A 401 5.04 -0.73 54.01
C SER A 401 4.25 -1.18 52.79
N THR A 402 2.98 -1.52 52.99
CA THR A 402 2.04 -1.84 51.91
C THR A 402 1.61 -0.56 51.20
N GLU A 403 2.49 0.01 50.38
CA GLU A 403 2.09 1.07 49.45
C GLU A 403 1.17 0.48 48.38
N ALA A 404 -0.10 0.90 48.40
CA ALA A 404 -0.97 0.74 47.25
C ALA A 404 -0.35 1.48 46.05
N PRO A 405 -0.47 0.98 44.81
CA PRO A 405 0.10 1.64 43.65
C PRO A 405 -0.62 2.97 43.41
N THR A 406 -0.04 4.04 43.94
CA THR A 406 -0.40 5.41 43.57
C THR A 406 0.17 5.62 42.17
N GLU A 407 -0.65 5.27 41.17
CA GLU A 407 -0.33 5.36 39.75
C GLU A 407 -0.18 6.84 39.36
N ALA A 408 1.01 7.38 39.62
CA ALA A 408 1.38 8.73 39.22
C ALA A 408 1.14 8.87 37.72
N PRO A 409 0.40 9.90 37.25
CA PRO A 409 -0.04 9.98 35.87
C PRO A 409 1.19 9.94 34.96
N SER A 410 1.31 8.83 34.20
CA SER A 410 2.52 8.55 33.45
C SER A 410 2.85 9.73 32.53
N LYS A 411 4.03 10.33 32.74
CA LYS A 411 4.48 11.49 31.98
C LYS A 411 4.37 11.13 30.49
N PRO A 412 3.54 11.83 29.69
CA PRO A 412 3.28 11.43 28.32
C PRO A 412 4.61 11.33 27.58
N ALA A 413 4.88 10.18 26.99
CA ALA A 413 6.13 9.94 26.28
C ALA A 413 6.31 11.02 25.21
N PRO A 414 7.51 11.61 25.06
CA PRO A 414 7.72 12.70 24.12
C PRO A 414 7.23 12.29 22.73
N ALA A 415 6.51 13.19 22.06
CA ALA A 415 5.96 12.93 20.73
C ALA A 415 7.08 12.58 19.74
N ILE A 416 6.75 11.80 18.71
CA ILE A 416 7.69 11.55 17.62
C ILE A 416 7.62 12.75 16.67
N GLU A 417 8.74 13.40 16.43
CA GLU A 417 8.80 14.68 15.70
C GLU A 417 9.01 14.52 14.20
N PHE A 418 9.63 13.42 13.76
CA PHE A 418 9.84 13.12 12.35
C PHE A 418 10.12 11.64 12.08
N LEU A 419 9.98 11.24 10.81
CA LEU A 419 10.49 9.99 10.27
C LEU A 419 11.68 10.27 9.34
N MET A 420 12.74 9.49 9.52
CA MET A 420 13.84 9.36 8.58
C MET A 420 13.71 8.04 7.81
N MET A 421 13.87 8.11 6.49
CA MET A 421 13.87 7.01 5.54
C MET A 421 15.28 6.90 4.96
N MET A 422 15.95 5.77 5.20
CA MET A 422 17.40 5.62 5.03
C MET A 422 17.82 5.18 3.63
N GLY A 423 16.88 4.62 2.86
CA GLY A 423 17.15 3.90 1.63
C GLY A 423 16.01 2.97 1.27
N ASP A 424 16.06 2.40 0.07
CA ASP A 424 15.10 1.45 -0.46
C ASP A 424 13.64 1.95 -0.38
N PHE A 425 13.42 3.24 -0.63
CA PHE A 425 12.06 3.80 -0.67
C PHE A 425 11.25 3.25 -1.86
N ILE A 426 11.93 2.81 -2.92
CA ILE A 426 11.41 1.99 -4.01
C ILE A 426 12.41 0.89 -4.34
N TYR A 427 11.96 -0.14 -5.06
CA TYR A 427 12.82 -1.15 -5.66
C TYR A 427 12.65 -1.11 -7.18
N ALA A 428 13.71 -0.75 -7.90
CA ALA A 428 13.71 -0.62 -9.36
C ALA A 428 13.95 -1.96 -10.11
N ASP A 429 14.52 -2.95 -9.42
CA ASP A 429 15.04 -4.19 -9.99
C ASP A 429 14.26 -5.47 -9.58
N VAL A 430 13.68 -5.50 -8.38
CA VAL A 430 12.90 -6.62 -7.81
C VAL A 430 11.40 -6.31 -7.67
N PRO A 431 10.51 -7.33 -7.79
CA PRO A 431 10.78 -8.69 -8.28
C PRO A 431 11.01 -8.76 -9.80
N TYR A 432 10.82 -7.65 -10.50
CA TYR A 432 10.96 -7.56 -11.96
C TYR A 432 11.39 -6.14 -12.35
N TYR A 433 12.29 -6.04 -13.32
CA TYR A 433 12.82 -4.77 -13.82
C TYR A 433 11.91 -4.19 -14.91
N PHE A 434 11.35 -3.00 -14.67
CA PHE A 434 10.36 -2.36 -15.55
C PHE A 434 10.94 -1.39 -16.60
N GLY A 435 12.26 -1.36 -16.77
CA GLY A 435 12.96 -0.37 -17.61
C GLY A 435 13.43 0.85 -16.83
N ASP A 436 14.40 1.57 -17.41
CA ASP A 436 15.09 2.74 -16.86
C ASP A 436 14.36 4.06 -17.13
N THR A 437 13.26 4.02 -17.90
CA THR A 437 12.49 5.22 -18.25
C THR A 437 12.00 5.99 -17.03
N ILE A 438 11.95 7.33 -17.12
CA ILE A 438 11.46 8.20 -16.05
C ILE A 438 10.03 7.80 -15.59
N GLN A 439 9.20 7.28 -16.49
CA GLN A 439 7.84 6.82 -16.18
C GLN A 439 7.78 5.43 -15.52
N ALA A 440 8.85 4.63 -15.53
CA ALA A 440 8.97 3.43 -14.69
C ALA A 440 9.21 3.84 -13.24
N TYR A 441 10.24 4.65 -12.97
CA TYR A 441 10.54 5.17 -11.63
C TYR A 441 9.37 5.92 -11.01
N ARG A 442 8.75 6.86 -11.74
CA ARG A 442 7.54 7.58 -11.30
C ARG A 442 6.41 6.65 -10.85
N ARG A 443 6.22 5.53 -11.55
CA ARG A 443 5.20 4.52 -11.21
C ARG A 443 5.48 3.85 -9.87
N LEU A 444 6.75 3.55 -9.57
CA LEU A 444 7.17 2.97 -8.31
C LEU A 444 6.97 3.96 -7.15
N TYR A 445 7.45 5.20 -7.28
CA TYR A 445 7.24 6.25 -6.28
C TYR A 445 5.75 6.50 -6.02
N ARG A 446 4.92 6.61 -7.07
CA ARG A 446 3.47 6.75 -6.93
C ARG A 446 2.85 5.58 -6.18
N ARG A 447 3.24 4.32 -6.46
CA ARG A 447 2.69 3.16 -5.73
C ARG A 447 3.04 3.17 -4.25
N VAL A 448 4.20 3.67 -3.85
CA VAL A 448 4.58 3.78 -2.43
C VAL A 448 3.84 4.93 -1.75
N TYR A 449 3.75 6.12 -2.37
CA TYR A 449 2.93 7.21 -1.82
C TYR A 449 1.41 6.92 -1.83
N ALA A 450 0.92 6.05 -2.72
CA ALA A 450 -0.45 5.53 -2.73
C ALA A 450 -0.72 4.41 -1.71
N SER A 451 0.28 4.03 -0.89
CA SER A 451 0.08 3.12 0.23
C SER A 451 -0.69 3.83 1.35
N LYS A 452 -1.90 3.34 1.69
CA LYS A 452 -2.63 3.82 2.88
C LYS A 452 -1.79 3.66 4.16
N SER A 453 -1.03 2.57 4.24
CA SER A 453 -0.09 2.30 5.32
C SER A 453 0.95 3.41 5.46
N PHE A 454 1.70 3.73 4.40
CA PHE A 454 2.70 4.80 4.46
C PHE A 454 2.07 6.20 4.60
N ARG A 455 0.91 6.42 3.99
CA ARG A 455 0.12 7.66 4.07
C ARG A 455 -0.25 8.03 5.50
N SER A 456 -0.67 7.05 6.30
CA SER A 456 -0.95 7.24 7.74
C SER A 456 0.24 7.74 8.58
N ILE A 457 1.46 7.71 8.02
CA ILE A 457 2.67 8.27 8.60
C ILE A 457 3.04 9.61 7.97
N TYR A 458 3.18 9.70 6.63
CA TYR A 458 3.73 10.91 5.99
C TYR A 458 2.82 12.14 6.03
N GLU A 459 1.52 11.95 6.23
CA GLU A 459 0.56 13.06 6.39
C GLU A 459 0.63 13.69 7.80
N ARG A 460 1.23 12.97 8.77
CA ARG A 460 1.29 13.34 10.19
C ARG A 460 2.70 13.54 10.75
N LEU A 461 3.74 13.07 10.04
CA LEU A 461 5.15 13.30 10.39
C LEU A 461 5.92 13.94 9.21
N PRO A 462 6.76 14.96 9.48
CA PRO A 462 7.84 15.35 8.59
C PRO A 462 8.68 14.15 8.15
N THR A 463 8.90 14.02 6.84
CA THR A 463 9.51 12.84 6.22
C THR A 463 10.79 13.19 5.45
N TYR A 464 11.92 12.79 6.02
CA TYR A 464 13.28 12.96 5.47
C TYR A 464 13.70 11.69 4.73
N ASN A 465 13.94 11.77 3.42
CA ASN A 465 14.35 10.62 2.61
C ASN A 465 15.81 10.76 2.16
N ILE A 466 16.55 9.67 2.28
CA ILE A 466 17.87 9.40 1.70
C ILE A 466 17.68 8.24 0.71
N TYR A 467 18.54 8.14 -0.32
CA TYR A 467 18.55 7.03 -1.28
C TYR A 467 19.64 6.01 -0.91
N ASP A 468 19.42 4.75 -1.29
CA ASP A 468 20.39 3.65 -1.27
C ASP A 468 20.45 2.98 -2.68
N ASP A 469 20.88 1.72 -2.78
CA ASP A 469 21.15 1.09 -4.08
C ASP A 469 19.90 0.72 -4.90
N HIS A 470 18.83 0.20 -4.28
CA HIS A 470 17.63 -0.26 -4.98
C HIS A 470 16.73 0.85 -5.58
N GLU A 471 16.95 2.13 -5.22
CA GLU A 471 16.33 3.28 -5.91
C GLU A 471 16.98 3.60 -7.26
N PHE A 472 18.15 3.03 -7.53
CA PHE A 472 18.85 3.14 -8.81
C PHE A 472 19.03 1.76 -9.44
N ILE A 473 19.69 1.73 -10.60
CA ILE A 473 20.11 0.47 -11.22
C ILE A 473 21.61 0.59 -11.48
N VAL A 474 22.38 -0.10 -10.64
CA VAL A 474 23.82 -0.23 -10.80
C VAL A 474 24.08 -1.01 -12.09
N SER A 475 24.64 -0.33 -13.10
CA SER A 475 24.90 -0.87 -14.43
C SER A 475 25.84 -2.08 -14.43
N THR A 476 26.67 -2.20 -13.39
CA THR A 476 27.51 -3.37 -13.09
C THR A 476 26.80 -4.26 -12.06
N GLY A 477 26.29 -5.41 -12.50
CA GLY A 477 25.63 -6.36 -11.60
C GLY A 477 26.57 -7.12 -10.66
N ILE A 478 25.97 -7.89 -9.75
CA ILE A 478 26.55 -8.58 -8.59
C ILE A 478 26.79 -7.64 -7.39
N LEU A 479 25.81 -7.66 -6.49
CA LEU A 479 26.04 -7.88 -5.05
C LEU A 479 25.52 -9.30 -4.73
#